data_AF-A0A358CZ70-F1
#
_entry.id   AF-A0A358CZ70-F1
#
_cell.length_a   1.000
_cell.length_b   1.000
_cell.length_c   1.000
_cell.angle_alpha   90.00
_cell.angle_beta   90.00
_cell.angle_gamma   90.00
#
_symmetry.space_group_name_H-M   'P 1'
#
loop_
_entity.id
_entity.type
_entity.pdbx_description
1 polymer ?
#
loop_
_entity_poly.entity_id
_entity_poly.type
_entity_poly.pdbx_seq_one_letter_code
_entity_poly.pdbx_strand_id
1 'polypeptide(L)' 'FCTYATWWIRQAITRAVADQSRTIRIPVHMVETMSRVRNVARQLLQEYGREPT' A
#
# COMPACT_ATOMS: atom_id res chain seq x y z
N PHE A 1 17.24 21.65 0.58
CA PHE A 1 16.05 21.72 -0.31
C PHE A 1 15.65 20.34 -0.83
N CYS A 2 16.56 19.61 -1.50
CA CYS A 2 16.26 18.33 -2.13
C CYS A 2 15.72 17.23 -1.17
N THR A 3 16.22 17.14 0.07
CA THR A 3 15.79 16.12 1.05
C THR A 3 14.34 16.29 1.50
N TYR A 4 13.88 17.54 1.64
CA TYR A 4 12.49 17.85 2.00
C TYR A 4 11.56 17.66 0.80
N ALA A 5 12.00 18.09 -0.38
CA ALA A 5 11.25 17.91 -1.62
C ALA A 5 10.95 16.42 -1.89
N THR A 6 11.92 15.53 -1.69
CA THR A 6 11.73 14.08 -1.85
C THR A 6 10.61 13.54 -0.96
N TRP A 7 10.48 14.04 0.27
CA TRP A 7 9.44 13.59 1.19
C TRP A 7 8.05 14.00 0.69
N TRP A 8 7.89 15.25 0.27
CA TRP A 8 6.62 15.73 -0.29
C TRP A 8 6.24 15.08 -1.59
N ILE A 9 7.22 14.82 -2.47
CA ILE A 9 6.98 14.12 -3.73
C ILE A 9 6.49 12.69 -3.43
N ARG A 10 7.16 11.96 -2.52
CA ARG A 10 6.74 10.61 -2.13
C ARG A 10 5.35 10.60 -1.47
N GLN A 11 5.08 11.57 -0.60
CA GLN A 11 3.79 11.71 0.09
C GLN A 11 2.64 11.99 -0.90
N ALA A 12 2.85 12.92 -1.83
CA ALA A 12 1.85 13.29 -2.83
C ALA A 12 1.51 12.12 -3.75
N ILE A 13 2.52 11.37 -4.22
CA ILE A 13 2.32 10.19 -5.08
C ILE A 13 1.53 9.11 -4.32
N THR A 14 1.94 8.77 -3.09
CA THR A 14 1.28 7.73 -2.28
C THR A 14 -0.20 8.06 -2.05
N ARG A 15 -0.50 9.34 -1.76
CA ARG A 15 -1.87 9.82 -1.58
C ARG A 15 -2.68 9.76 -2.87
N ALA A 16 -2.12 10.23 -4.00
CA ALA A 16 -2.81 10.19 -5.29
C ALA A 16 -3.17 8.76 -5.71
N VAL A 17 -2.26 7.80 -5.49
CA VAL A 17 -2.52 6.38 -5.77
C VAL A 17 -3.63 5.83 -4.86
N ALA A 18 -3.61 6.12 -3.56
CA ALA A 18 -4.67 5.68 -2.65
C ALA A 18 -6.04 6.25 -3.02
N ASP A 19 -6.09 7.50 -3.49
CA ASP A 19 -7.33 8.20 -3.83
C ASP A 19 -7.90 7.86 -5.22
N GLN A 20 -7.05 7.55 -6.20
CA GLN A 20 -7.44 7.42 -7.63
C GLN A 20 -7.23 6.03 -8.25
N SER A 21 -6.55 5.10 -7.58
CA SER A 21 -6.21 3.79 -8.19
C SER A 21 -7.40 2.86 -8.42
N ARG A 22 -8.58 3.16 -7.87
CA ARG A 22 -9.75 2.28 -7.91
C ARG A 22 -10.96 3.01 -8.49
N THR A 23 -11.71 2.32 -9.34
CA THR A 23 -12.98 2.79 -9.90
C THR A 23 -13.99 3.19 -8.83
N ILE A 24 -13.95 2.49 -7.68
CA ILE A 24 -14.74 2.82 -6.48
C ILE A 24 -13.78 3.31 -5.40
N ARG A 25 -14.03 4.51 -4.89
CA ARG A 25 -13.20 5.14 -3.84
C ARG A 25 -13.30 4.34 -2.55
N ILE A 26 -12.14 3.94 -2.02
CA ILE A 26 -12.00 3.22 -0.74
C ILE A 26 -11.25 4.13 0.24
N PRO A 27 -11.65 4.22 1.52
CA PRO A 27 -10.93 5.02 2.51
C PRO A 27 -9.47 4.59 2.71
N VAL A 28 -8.58 5.55 3.02
CA VAL A 28 -7.13 5.29 3.19
C VAL A 28 -6.82 4.24 4.25
N HIS A 29 -7.54 4.22 5.37
CA HIS A 29 -7.34 3.23 6.43
C HIS A 29 -7.66 1.80 5.96
N MET A 30 -8.58 1.65 4.99
CA MET A 30 -8.89 0.36 4.36
C MET A 30 -7.80 -0.06 3.36
N VAL A 31 -7.16 0.91 2.69
CA VAL A 31 -5.99 0.63 1.84
C VAL A 31 -4.79 0.19 2.68
N GLU A 32 -4.62 0.75 3.87
CA GLU A 32 -3.60 0.34 4.83
C GLU A 32 -3.84 -1.07 5.40
N THR A 33 -5.09 -1.41 5.75
CA THR A 33 -5.43 -2.78 6.18
C THR A 33 -5.19 -3.78 5.05
N MET A 34 -5.62 -3.47 3.82
CA MET A 34 -5.33 -4.30 2.64
C MET A 34 -3.83 -4.49 2.39
N SER A 35 -3.03 -3.43 2.55
CA SER A 35 -1.59 -3.50 2.34
C SER A 35 -0.91 -4.39 3.40
N ARG A 36 -1.35 -4.30 4.66
CA ARG A 36 -0.90 -5.22 5.73
C ARG A 36 -1.25 -6.67 5.42
N VAL A 37 -2.50 -6.94 5.05
CA VAL A 37 -2.94 -8.30 4.69
C VAL A 37 -2.12 -8.83 3.51
N ARG A 38 -1.89 -8.02 2.47
CA ARG A 38 -1.05 -8.42 1.32
C ARG A 38 0.39 -8.73 1.72
N ASN A 39 0.97 -7.94 2.62
CA ASN A 39 2.35 -8.17 3.09
C ASN A 39 2.46 -9.47 3.90
N VAL A 40 1.53 -9.71 4.82
CA VAL A 40 1.46 -10.96 5.59
C VAL A 40 1.22 -12.14 4.67
N ALA A 41 0.30 -12.01 3.71
CA ALA A 41 0.03 -13.07 2.75
C ALA A 41 1.27 -13.42 1.91
N ARG A 42 2.05 -12.41 1.50
CA ARG A 42 3.33 -12.61 0.78
C ARG A 42 4.39 -13.29 1.65
N GLN A 43 4.48 -12.92 2.94
CA GLN A 43 5.39 -13.57 3.88
C GLN A 43 5.02 -15.03 4.09
N LEU A 44 3.74 -15.32 4.34
CA LEU A 44 3.26 -16.69 4.52
C LEU A 44 3.43 -17.52 3.24
N LEU A 45 3.22 -16.94 2.06
CA LEU A 45 3.48 -17.61 0.79
C LEU A 45 4.96 -17.98 0.64
N GLN A 46 5.86 -17.07 1.03
CA GLN A 46 7.31 -17.32 0.97
C GLN A 46 7.78 -18.36 2.00
N GLU A 47 7.15 -18.41 3.17
CA GLU A 47 7.52 -19.32 4.27
C GLU A 47 6.94 -20.73 4.09
N TYR A 48 5.68 -20.84 3.64
CA TYR A 48 4.97 -22.11 3.56
C TYR A 48 4.76 -22.64 2.13
N GLY A 49 5.08 -21.86 1.10
CA GLY A 49 4.96 -22.24 -0.31
C GLY A 49 3.51 -22.44 -0.80
N ARG A 50 2.52 -21.99 -0.03
CA ARG A 50 1.08 -22.14 -0.31
C ARG A 50 0.35 -20.85 0.04
N GLU A 51 -0.75 -20.59 -0.66
CA GLU A 51 -1.56 -19.41 -0.41
C GLU A 51 -2.25 -19.52 0.96
N PRO A 52 -2.19 -18.46 1.80
CA PRO A 52 -2.89 -18.44 3.07
C PRO A 52 -4.40 -18.39 2.83
N THR A 53 -5.14 -19.29 3.50
CA THR A 53 -6.61 -19.42 3.43
C THR A 53 -7.29 -18.78 4.62
#